data_AF-A0A7C1VGA0-F1
#
_entry.id   AF-A0A7C1VGA0-F1
#
_cell.length_a   1.000
_cell.length_b   1.000
_cell.length_c   1.000
_cell.angle_alpha   90.00
_cell.angle_beta   90.00
_cell.angle_gamma   90.00
#
_symmetry.space_group_name_H-M   'P 1'
#
loop_
_entity.id
_entity.type
_entity.pdbx_description
1 polymer ?
#
loop_
_entity_poly.entity_id
_entity_poly.type
_entity_poly.pdbx_seq_one_letter_code
_entity_poly.pdbx_strand_id
1 'polypeptide(L)'
;MSRDTNIKRNDQIKLLSACAKYSDTGDWCGEFTYPNCGWDLVQQGLVADDKKITPAGRAALWLLDKGEDPTDSRVSIEFKIPIEEAQCKKETE
;
A
#
# COMPACT_ATOMS: atom_id res chain seq x y z
N MET A 1 18.73 -9.62 -18.92
CA MET A 1 17.41 -8.99 -18.78
C MET A 1 17.15 -8.15 -20.01
N SER A 2 16.04 -8.39 -20.73
CA SER A 2 15.74 -7.72 -22.00
C SER A 2 15.46 -6.22 -21.78
N ARG A 3 15.81 -5.36 -22.73
CA ARG A 3 15.58 -3.90 -22.63
C ARG A 3 14.10 -3.56 -22.41
N ASP A 4 13.21 -4.36 -22.98
CA ASP A 4 11.75 -4.18 -22.88
C ASP A 4 11.20 -4.37 -21.46
N THR A 5 11.79 -5.31 -20.69
CA THR A 5 11.39 -5.54 -19.28
C THR A 5 11.71 -4.36 -18.37
N ASN A 6 12.77 -3.59 -18.68
CA ASN A 6 13.13 -2.41 -17.90
C ASN A 6 12.21 -1.22 -18.21
N ILE A 7 11.80 -1.05 -19.48
CA ILE A 7 10.84 -0.01 -19.89
C ILE A 7 9.49 -0.25 -19.21
N LYS A 8 8.99 -1.48 -19.28
CA LYS A 8 7.73 -1.89 -18.63
C LYS A 8 7.74 -1.60 -17.13
N ARG A 9 8.80 -2.03 -16.42
CA ARG A 9 8.92 -1.83 -14.97
C ARG A 9 8.98 -0.35 -14.59
N ASN A 10 9.76 0.45 -15.32
CA ASN A 10 9.89 1.88 -15.02
C ASN A 10 8.57 2.63 -15.22
N ASP A 11 7.83 2.31 -16.28
CA ASP A 11 6.54 2.95 -16.54
C ASP A 11 5.45 2.50 -15.56
N GLN A 12 5.47 1.24 -15.11
CA GLN A 12 4.60 0.78 -14.02
C GLN A 12 4.89 1.52 -12.72
N ILE A 13 6.16 1.73 -12.36
CA ILE A 13 6.53 2.49 -11.15
C ILE A 13 6.09 3.95 -11.28
N LYS A 14 6.31 4.57 -12.45
CA LYS A 14 5.85 5.94 -12.71
C LYS A 14 4.33 6.04 -12.59
N LEU A 15 3.57 5.12 -13.18
CA LEU A 15 2.10 5.15 -13.12
C LEU A 15 1.62 4.98 -11.69
N LEU A 16 2.21 4.03 -10.95
CA LEU A 16 1.88 3.81 -9.55
C LEU A 16 2.12 5.07 -8.72
N SER A 17 3.24 5.77 -8.95
CA SER A 17 3.52 7.05 -8.28
C SER A 17 2.57 8.18 -8.70
N ALA A 18 2.12 8.21 -9.95
CA ALA A 18 1.14 9.17 -10.44
C ALA A 18 -0.25 8.91 -9.83
N CYS A 19 -0.66 7.65 -9.73
CA CYS A 19 -1.89 7.23 -9.05
C CYS A 19 -1.86 7.57 -7.55
N ALA A 20 -0.71 7.44 -6.90
CA ALA A 20 -0.55 7.88 -5.50
C ALA A 20 -0.81 9.38 -5.37
N LYS A 21 -0.10 10.20 -6.16
CA LYS A 21 -0.27 11.66 -6.17
C LYS A 21 -1.70 12.06 -6.50
N TYR A 22 -2.30 11.45 -7.52
CA TYR A 22 -3.69 11.72 -7.90
C TYR A 22 -4.67 11.40 -6.77
N SER A 23 -4.43 10.33 -6.00
CA SER A 23 -5.27 9.98 -4.86
C SER A 23 -5.16 10.98 -3.71
N ASP A 24 -4.00 11.60 -3.54
CA ASP A 24 -3.71 12.51 -2.42
C ASP A 24 -4.04 13.98 -2.76
N THR A 25 -3.75 14.43 -3.98
CA THR A 25 -3.91 15.84 -4.39
C THR A 25 -4.96 16.07 -5.48
N GLY A 26 -5.41 15.01 -6.16
CA GLY A 26 -6.28 15.13 -7.34
C GLY A 26 -5.55 15.51 -8.63
N ASP A 27 -4.24 15.73 -8.58
CA ASP A 27 -3.43 16.11 -9.74
C ASP A 27 -2.89 14.87 -10.46
N TRP A 28 -3.16 14.79 -11.77
CA TRP A 28 -2.60 13.76 -12.63
C TRP A 28 -1.34 14.29 -13.32
N CYS A 29 -0.19 13.69 -13.03
CA CYS A 29 1.06 13.96 -13.73
C CYS A 29 1.70 12.66 -14.18
N GLY A 30 1.70 12.40 -15.47
CA GLY A 30 2.41 11.25 -16.01
C GLY A 30 2.32 11.12 -17.52
N GLU A 31 3.49 11.03 -18.15
CA GLU A 31 3.66 10.54 -19.52
C GLU A 31 4.19 9.11 -19.47
N PHE A 32 3.46 8.19 -20.11
CA PHE A 32 3.77 6.76 -20.09
C PHE A 32 3.95 6.27 -21.52
N THR A 33 5.01 5.48 -21.74
CA THR A 33 5.36 4.92 -23.05
C THR A 33 4.89 3.46 -23.20
N TYR A 34 4.65 2.76 -22.10
CA TYR A 34 4.14 1.40 -22.09
C TYR A 34 2.60 1.36 -22.23
N PRO A 35 2.05 0.83 -23.34
CA PRO A 35 0.61 0.63 -23.48
C PRO A 35 0.10 -0.40 -22.46
N ASN A 36 -1.09 -0.17 -21.91
CA ASN A 36 -1.76 -1.02 -20.90
C ASN A 36 -1.12 -1.04 -19.50
N CYS A 37 -0.16 -0.16 -19.18
CA CYS A 37 0.44 -0.12 -17.85
C CYS A 37 -0.57 0.00 -16.69
N GLY A 38 -1.68 0.72 -16.91
CA GLY A 38 -2.75 0.85 -15.92
C GLY A 38 -3.54 -0.43 -15.72
N TRP A 39 -3.83 -1.17 -16.79
CA TRP A 39 -4.56 -2.43 -16.68
C TRP A 39 -3.75 -3.49 -15.91
N ASP A 40 -2.45 -3.55 -16.14
CA ASP A 40 -1.55 -4.44 -15.41
C ASP A 40 -1.56 -4.13 -13.90
N LEU A 41 -1.56 -2.85 -13.52
CA LEU A 41 -1.57 -2.44 -12.11
C LEU A 41 -2.92 -2.69 -11.43
N VAL A 42 -4.01 -2.57 -12.19
CA VAL A 42 -5.35 -2.96 -11.75
C VAL A 42 -5.44 -4.47 -11.52
N GLN A 43 -4.96 -5.28 -12.47
CA GLN A 43 -4.95 -6.74 -12.30
C GLN A 43 -4.06 -7.22 -11.14
N GLN A 44 -2.99 -6.48 -10.84
CA GLN A 44 -2.13 -6.75 -9.68
C GLN A 44 -2.75 -6.25 -8.36
N GLY A 45 -3.89 -5.55 -8.39
CA GLY A 45 -4.55 -4.99 -7.21
C GLY A 45 -3.81 -3.82 -6.58
N LEU A 46 -2.86 -3.20 -7.30
CA LEU A 46 -2.08 -2.05 -6.81
C LEU A 46 -2.81 -0.72 -7.03
N VAL A 47 -3.68 -0.67 -8.03
CA VAL A 47 -4.51 0.49 -8.40
C VAL A 47 -5.95 0.01 -8.59
N ALA A 48 -6.93 0.80 -8.19
CA ALA A 48 -8.34 0.53 -8.41
C ALA A 48 -8.81 1.04 -9.79
N ASP A 49 -9.95 0.54 -10.27
CA ASP A 49 -10.53 0.96 -11.57
C ASP A 49 -10.82 2.46 -11.65
N ASP A 50 -11.00 3.13 -10.50
CA ASP A 50 -11.22 4.58 -10.38
C ASP A 50 -9.91 5.39 -10.32
N LYS A 51 -8.77 4.77 -10.66
CA LYS A 51 -7.42 5.35 -10.67
C LYS A 51 -6.86 5.68 -9.28
N LYS A 52 -7.53 5.25 -8.20
CA LYS A 52 -7.01 5.41 -6.85
C LYS A 52 -5.98 4.34 -6.52
N ILE A 53 -4.97 4.72 -5.74
CA ILE A 53 -3.98 3.76 -5.23
C ILE A 53 -4.59 2.92 -4.10
N THR A 54 -4.33 1.62 -4.09
CA THR A 54 -4.76 0.72 -3.01
C THR A 54 -3.72 0.70 -1.88
N PRO A 55 -4.04 0.15 -0.70
CA PRO A 55 -3.04 -0.07 0.36
C PRO A 55 -1.85 -0.91 -0.11
N ALA A 56 -2.11 -1.93 -0.96
CA ALA A 56 -1.07 -2.75 -1.57
C ALA A 56 -0.18 -1.92 -2.52
N GLY A 57 -0.77 -1.00 -3.28
CA GLY A 57 -0.03 -0.05 -4.12
C GLY A 57 0.90 0.87 -3.32
N ARG A 58 0.43 1.41 -2.18
CA ARG A 58 1.26 2.22 -1.29
C ARG A 58 2.41 1.43 -0.68
N ALA A 59 2.14 0.19 -0.22
CA ALA A 59 3.18 -0.71 0.26
C ALA A 59 4.20 -1.06 -0.83
N ALA A 60 3.76 -1.26 -2.07
CA ALA A 60 4.66 -1.49 -3.20
C ALA A 60 5.56 -0.28 -3.49
N LEU A 61 5.04 0.95 -3.38
CA LEU A 61 5.87 2.16 -3.52
C LEU A 61 6.90 2.30 -2.40
N TRP A 62 6.53 1.97 -1.16
CA TRP A 62 7.45 1.98 -0.04
C TRP A 62 8.57 0.95 -0.19
N LEU A 63 8.25 -0.30 -0.59
CA LEU A 63 9.25 -1.34 -0.88
C LEU A 63 10.21 -0.98 -2.02
N LEU A 64 9.81 -0.03 -2.88
CA LEU A 64 10.61 0.49 -3.97
C LEU A 64 11.35 1.79 -3.61
N ASP A 65 11.27 2.26 -2.36
CA ASP A 65 11.87 3.50 -1.87
C ASP A 65 11.36 4.74 -2.65
N LYS A 66 10.07 4.72 -2.99
CA LYS A 66 9.37 5.77 -3.77
C LYS A 66 8.14 6.34 -3.07
N GLY A 67 7.77 5.82 -1.90
CA GLY A 67 6.57 6.23 -1.16
C GLY A 67 6.79 6.22 0.35
N GLU A 68 5.85 6.84 1.07
CA GLU A 68 5.84 6.87 2.53
C GLU A 68 5.55 5.49 3.12
N ASP A 69 6.06 5.26 4.34
CA ASP A 69 5.83 4.02 5.07
C ASP A 69 4.33 3.84 5.36
N PRO A 70 3.68 2.80 4.80
CA PRO A 70 2.27 2.55 5.04
C PRO A 70 1.98 2.13 6.48
N THR A 71 3.01 1.82 7.27
CA THR A 71 2.96 1.40 8.67
C THR A 71 3.42 2.46 9.66
N ASP A 72 3.71 3.69 9.22
CA ASP A 72 4.00 4.83 10.14
C ASP A 72 2.72 5.33 10.85
N SER A 73 1.99 4.37 11.42
CA SER A 73 1.03 4.60 12.47
C SER A 73 1.79 4.81 13.77
N ARG A 74 2.08 6.06 14.12
CA ARG A 74 2.12 6.53 15.53
C ARG A 74 0.73 6.40 16.21
N VAL A 75 0.02 5.30 15.95
CA VAL A 75 -1.27 5.00 16.55
C VAL A 75 -1.01 3.93 17.61
N SER A 76 -0.59 4.38 18.78
CA SER A 76 -0.60 3.55 19.98
C SER A 76 -2.05 3.26 20.36
N ILE A 77 -2.49 2.03 20.15
CA ILE A 77 -3.82 1.56 20.59
C ILE A 77 -3.68 1.18 22.06
N GLU A 78 -4.23 1.99 22.97
CA GLU A 78 -4.36 1.62 24.38
C GLU A 78 -5.40 0.49 24.51
N PHE A 79 -4.94 -0.76 24.61
CA PHE A 79 -5.79 -1.87 25.01
C PHE A 79 -6.06 -1.79 26.51
N LYS A 80 -7.28 -1.37 26.88
CA LYS A 80 -7.79 -1.54 28.24
C LYS A 80 -8.18 -3.00 28.42
N ILE A 81 -7.31 -3.81 29.00
CA ILE A 81 -7.63 -5.16 29.42
C ILE A 81 -8.53 -5.04 30.67
N PRO A 82 -9.80 -5.49 30.63
CA PRO A 82 -10.57 -5.63 31.86
C PRO A 82 -9.93 -6.74 32.69
N ILE A 83 -9.36 -6.38 33.84
CA ILE A 83 -8.84 -7.34 34.80
C ILE A 83 -10.07 -7.92 35.52
N GLU A 84 -10.61 -9.03 35.03
CA GLU A 84 -11.49 -9.86 35.87
C GLU A 84 -10.61 -10.55 36.92
N GLU A 85 -10.84 -10.19 38.18
CA GLU A 85 -10.13 -10.75 39.33
C GLU A 85 -10.28 -12.27 39.35
N ALA A 86 -9.15 -12.97 39.20
CA ALA A 86 -9.11 -14.42 39.31
C ALA A 86 -9.51 -14.85 40.73
N GLN A 87 -10.72 -15.39 40.90
CA GLN A 87 -11.10 -16.13 42.10
C GLN A 87 -10.31 -17.44 42.17
N CYS A 88 -9.16 -17.39 42.84
CA CYS A 88 -8.40 -18.58 43.21
C CYS A 88 -9.20 -19.38 44.25
N LYS A 89 -9.95 -20.38 43.81
CA LYS A 89 -10.57 -21.37 44.69
C LYS A 89 -9.46 -22.19 45.33
N LYS A 90 -9.24 -22.01 46.63
CA LYS A 90 -8.46 -22.92 47.46
C LYS A 90 -9.29 -24.18 47.66
N GLU A 91 -9.01 -25.23 46.88
CA GLU A 91 -9.41 -26.58 47.29
C GLU A 91 -8.45 -27.00 48.41
N THR A 92 -9.00 -27.12 49.61
CA THR A 92 -8.30 -27.65 50.77
C THR A 92 -8.77 -29.09 50.92
N GLU A 93 -7.79 -29.99 50.93
CA GLU A 93 -7.72 -31.41 51.32
C GLU A 93 -9.00 -32.11 51.83
#